data_AF-A0A935N6I1-F1
#
_entry.id   AF-A0A935N6I1-F1
#
_cell.length_a   1.000
_cell.length_b   1.000
_cell.length_c   1.000
_cell.angle_alpha   90.00
_cell.angle_beta   90.00
_cell.angle_gamma   90.00
#
_symmetry.space_group_name_H-M   'P 1'
#
loop_
_entity.id
_entity.type
_entity.pdbx_description
1 polymer ?
#
loop_
_entity_poly.entity_id
_entity_poly.type
_entity_poly.pdbx_seq_one_letter_code
_entity_poly.pdbx_strand_id
1 'polypeptide(L)'
;MAFIAVELASAKLRITKHKTLQNLILVGILTLIGLYDQTVRPCHSCQAGNASLMKNDQVFFKKLESSLTAKSAIYQLPYMTYSDSPALNGLGSYDQARGHLHTQELRWSFGGVRGRVGDWFYRQLSTLPIEQQVVIAKSMGFSGIYLDRRGYLIDSTTNERCALLSKTKEERIKNSCMIITEVEREISNVIGDALAQKALISQDKQLIFFPFSADEKPPQNNTQHNYLANDYLAPIGFKLETVSPFKLRAGLMFPLIYAKKIPISQHMWVA
;
A
#
# COMPACT_ATOMS: atom_id res chain seq x y z
N MET A 1 -4.08 -24.42 34.17
CA MET A 1 -3.92 -25.11 35.47
C MET A 1 -2.70 -26.05 35.56
N ALA A 2 -1.89 -26.23 34.49
CA ALA A 2 -0.69 -27.07 34.54
C ALA A 2 0.60 -26.35 34.97
N PHE A 3 0.63 -25.01 34.97
CA PHE A 3 1.86 -24.23 35.22
C PHE A 3 2.22 -24.09 36.71
N ILE A 4 1.25 -24.12 37.62
CA ILE A 4 1.51 -23.91 39.06
C ILE A 4 2.13 -25.18 39.71
N ALA A 5 1.83 -26.36 39.18
CA ALA A 5 2.40 -27.62 39.68
C ALA A 5 3.91 -27.76 39.37
N VAL A 6 4.40 -27.10 38.31
CA VAL A 6 5.81 -27.16 37.89
C VAL A 6 6.70 -26.27 38.75
N GLU A 7 6.22 -25.11 39.22
CA GLU A 7 6.99 -24.24 40.12
C GLU A 7 7.08 -24.77 41.56
N LEU A 8 6.03 -25.41 42.09
CA LEU A 8 6.07 -25.95 43.45
C LEU A 8 7.01 -27.17 43.58
N ALA A 9 7.31 -27.86 42.47
CA ALA A 9 8.27 -28.96 42.44
C ALA A 9 9.74 -28.49 42.35
N SER A 10 10.01 -27.29 41.84
CA SER A 10 11.37 -26.75 41.70
C SER A 10 11.89 -26.07 42.97
N ALA A 11 11.01 -25.63 43.87
CA ALA A 11 11.34 -24.80 45.03
C ALA A 11 11.97 -25.53 46.24
N LYS A 12 12.09 -26.87 46.25
CA LYS A 12 12.58 -27.62 47.43
C LYS A 12 13.77 -28.56 47.21
N LEU A 13 14.44 -28.54 46.06
CA LEU A 13 15.48 -29.51 45.76
C LEU A 13 16.86 -28.86 45.65
N ARG A 14 17.72 -29.12 46.65
CA ARG A 14 19.18 -28.93 46.60
C ARG A 14 19.69 -29.31 45.20
N ILE A 15 20.24 -28.34 44.48
CA ILE A 15 20.66 -28.48 43.09
C ILE A 15 21.92 -29.36 43.05
N THR A 16 21.74 -30.64 42.77
CA THR A 16 22.84 -31.56 42.43
C THR A 16 23.12 -31.47 40.93
N LYS A 17 24.39 -31.53 40.51
CA LYS A 17 24.82 -31.38 39.09
C LYS A 17 24.01 -32.24 38.09
N HIS A 18 23.52 -33.41 38.53
CA HIS A 18 22.68 -34.30 37.72
C HIS A 18 21.30 -33.72 37.37
N LYS A 19 20.69 -32.92 38.26
CA LYS A 19 19.40 -32.25 37.97
C LYS A 19 19.57 -31.09 36.99
N THR A 20 20.71 -30.39 37.06
CA THR A 20 21.06 -29.35 36.09
C THR A 20 21.23 -29.94 34.68
N LEU A 21 21.90 -31.09 34.55
CA LEU A 21 22.08 -31.77 33.28
C LEU A 21 20.74 -32.27 32.69
N GLN A 22 19.88 -32.88 33.51
CA GLN A 22 18.55 -33.33 33.08
C GLN A 22 17.68 -32.16 32.58
N ASN A 23 17.69 -31.03 33.30
CA ASN A 23 16.95 -29.84 32.89
C ASN A 23 17.50 -29.26 31.57
N LEU A 24 18.82 -29.24 31.38
CA LEU A 24 19.43 -28.79 30.12
C LEU A 24 19.07 -29.70 28.95
N ILE A 25 19.04 -31.02 29.16
CA ILE A 25 18.61 -31.98 28.14
C ILE A 25 17.14 -31.73 27.78
N LEU A 26 16.27 -31.56 28.77
CA LEU A 26 14.85 -31.28 28.55
C LEU A 26 14.64 -29.97 27.76
N VAL A 27 15.35 -28.91 28.12
CA VAL A 27 15.30 -27.62 27.39
C VAL A 27 15.82 -27.80 25.96
N GLY A 28 16.90 -28.54 25.76
CA GLY A 28 17.44 -28.86 24.43
C GLY A 28 16.41 -29.58 23.57
N ILE A 29 15.76 -30.62 24.12
CA ILE A 29 14.71 -31.38 23.43
C ILE A 29 13.53 -30.47 23.10
N LEU A 30 13.04 -29.67 24.04
CA LEU A 30 11.94 -28.73 23.81
C LEU A 30 12.28 -27.68 22.74
N THR A 31 13.53 -27.21 22.73
CA THR A 31 14.01 -26.27 21.70
C THR A 31 14.04 -26.93 20.33
N LEU A 32 14.53 -28.16 20.23
CA LEU A 32 14.55 -28.91 18.97
C LEU A 32 13.14 -29.23 18.45
N ILE A 33 12.22 -29.60 19.34
CA ILE A 33 10.81 -29.80 18.99
C ILE A 33 10.18 -28.48 18.56
N GLY A 34 10.44 -27.38 19.28
CA GLY A 34 9.95 -26.05 18.93
C GLY A 34 10.49 -25.55 17.59
N LEU A 35 11.76 -25.83 17.28
CA LEU A 35 12.36 -25.55 15.97
C LEU A 35 11.70 -26.41 14.89
N TYR A 36 11.49 -27.71 15.13
CA TYR A 36 10.84 -28.61 14.19
C TYR A 36 9.40 -28.16 13.88
N ASP A 37 8.64 -27.74 14.90
CA ASP A 37 7.27 -27.24 14.78
C ASP A 37 7.21 -25.89 14.04
N GLN A 38 8.15 -24.98 14.32
CA GLN A 38 8.19 -23.66 13.67
C GLN A 38 8.75 -23.70 12.23
N THR A 39 9.51 -24.74 11.85
CA THR A 39 9.97 -24.90 10.48
C THR A 39 8.92 -25.58 9.61
N VAL A 40 8.25 -24.79 8.77
CA VAL A 40 7.42 -25.35 7.69
C VAL A 40 8.27 -26.22 6.75
N ARG A 41 7.72 -27.35 6.31
CA ARG A 41 8.38 -28.21 5.32
C ARG A 41 8.74 -27.38 4.08
N PRO A 42 10.01 -27.39 3.60
CA PRO A 42 10.39 -26.63 2.43
C PRO A 42 9.56 -27.03 1.20
N CYS A 43 8.77 -26.11 0.66
CA CYS A 43 8.11 -26.30 -0.63
C CYS A 43 9.02 -25.78 -1.75
N HIS A 44 9.90 -26.62 -2.27
CA HIS A 44 10.86 -26.22 -3.31
C HIS A 44 10.18 -25.71 -4.60
N SER A 45 9.05 -26.29 -5.01
CA SER A 45 8.28 -25.82 -6.17
C SER A 45 7.64 -24.45 -5.92
N CYS A 46 7.08 -24.21 -4.73
CA CYS A 46 6.56 -22.90 -4.34
C CYS A 46 7.67 -21.84 -4.31
N GLN A 47 8.85 -22.20 -3.78
CA GLN A 47 10.01 -21.30 -3.73
C GLN A 47 10.51 -20.93 -5.14
N ALA A 48 10.56 -21.89 -6.07
CA ALA A 48 10.96 -21.62 -7.44
C ALA A 48 9.99 -20.64 -8.14
N GLY A 49 8.68 -20.82 -7.96
CA GLY A 49 7.67 -19.86 -8.45
C GLY A 49 7.85 -18.47 -7.85
N ASN A 50 8.02 -18.38 -6.54
CA ASN A 50 8.23 -17.11 -5.83
C ASN A 50 9.54 -16.42 -6.23
N ALA A 51 10.60 -17.17 -6.52
CA ALA A 51 11.88 -16.61 -6.96
C ALA A 51 11.75 -15.89 -8.31
N SER A 52 10.97 -16.44 -9.25
CA SER A 52 10.69 -15.78 -10.53
C SER A 52 9.90 -14.48 -10.34
N LEU A 53 8.85 -14.52 -9.51
CA LEU A 53 8.05 -13.33 -9.18
C LEU A 53 8.90 -12.24 -8.52
N MET A 54 9.73 -12.61 -7.54
CA MET A 54 10.63 -11.68 -6.85
C MET A 54 11.66 -11.06 -7.80
N LYS A 55 12.17 -11.84 -8.75
CA LYS A 55 13.09 -11.34 -9.78
C LYS A 55 12.40 -10.36 -10.74
N ASN A 56 11.16 -10.64 -11.15
CA ASN A 56 10.37 -9.72 -11.97
C ASN A 56 10.16 -8.38 -11.25
N ASP A 57 9.75 -8.42 -9.98
CA ASP A 57 9.57 -7.22 -9.16
C ASP A 57 10.89 -6.45 -9.02
N GLN A 58 11.99 -7.15 -8.70
CA GLN A 58 13.31 -6.52 -8.57
C GLN A 58 13.74 -5.79 -9.85
N VAL A 59 13.52 -6.37 -11.03
CA VAL A 59 13.86 -5.72 -12.31
C VAL A 59 12.99 -4.49 -12.55
N PHE A 60 11.69 -4.57 -12.25
CA PHE A 60 10.76 -3.46 -12.39
C PHE A 60 11.11 -2.29 -11.45
N PHE A 61 11.21 -2.55 -10.15
CA PHE A 61 11.46 -1.53 -9.14
C PHE A 61 12.85 -0.91 -9.24
N LYS A 62 13.87 -1.68 -9.64
CA LYS A 62 15.21 -1.13 -9.90
C LYS A 62 15.19 -0.12 -11.05
N LYS A 63 14.45 -0.43 -12.13
CA LYS A 63 14.27 0.52 -13.25
C LYS A 63 13.51 1.76 -12.81
N LEU A 64 12.44 1.57 -12.05
CA LEU A 64 11.63 2.66 -11.49
C LEU A 64 12.44 3.61 -10.60
N GLU A 65 13.18 3.08 -9.62
CA GLU A 65 13.98 3.90 -8.72
C GLU A 65 15.08 4.65 -9.47
N SER A 66 15.68 4.03 -10.49
CA SER A 66 16.69 4.68 -11.32
C SER A 66 16.15 5.78 -12.26
N SER A 67 14.84 5.80 -12.54
CA SER A 67 14.23 6.79 -13.43
C SER A 67 13.71 8.03 -12.70
N LEU A 68 13.79 8.06 -11.37
CA LEU A 68 13.25 9.11 -10.51
C LEU A 68 14.33 9.76 -9.65
N THR A 69 14.02 10.92 -9.11
CA THR A 69 14.90 11.57 -8.13
C THR A 69 14.76 10.91 -6.77
N ALA A 70 15.83 10.93 -5.97
CA ALA A 70 15.77 10.41 -4.61
C ALA A 70 14.64 11.08 -3.81
N LYS A 71 13.93 10.31 -2.97
CA LYS A 71 12.79 10.78 -2.16
C LYS A 71 11.55 11.16 -2.97
N SER A 72 11.50 10.80 -4.26
CA SER A 72 10.27 10.84 -5.06
C SER A 72 9.16 10.04 -4.40
N ALA A 73 7.96 10.62 -4.35
CA ALA A 73 6.77 9.98 -3.81
C ALA A 73 5.94 9.33 -4.91
N ILE A 74 5.40 8.13 -4.67
CA ILE A 74 4.66 7.31 -5.63
C ILE A 74 3.25 7.03 -5.10
N TYR A 75 2.23 7.40 -5.88
CA TYR A 75 0.83 7.16 -5.51
C TYR A 75 0.40 5.79 -6.02
N GLN A 76 -0.17 4.96 -5.15
CA GLN A 76 -0.47 3.57 -5.45
C GLN A 76 -1.95 3.33 -5.67
N LEU A 77 -2.25 2.63 -6.77
CA LEU A 77 -3.56 2.17 -7.15
C LEU A 77 -3.58 0.62 -7.28
N PRO A 78 -4.65 -0.06 -6.82
CA PRO A 78 -5.72 0.49 -5.98
C PRO A 78 -5.26 0.80 -4.55
N TYR A 79 -6.04 1.60 -3.83
CA TYR A 79 -5.89 1.77 -2.39
C TYR A 79 -6.14 0.43 -1.66
N MET A 80 -5.24 0.09 -0.72
CA MET A 80 -5.42 -1.02 0.23
C MET A 80 -5.13 -0.54 1.64
N THR A 81 -5.92 -1.02 2.60
CA THR A 81 -5.71 -0.72 4.03
C THR A 81 -4.57 -1.56 4.60
N TYR A 82 -3.67 -0.96 5.37
CA TYR A 82 -2.66 -1.69 6.15
C TYR A 82 -3.15 -1.91 7.59
N SER A 83 -3.03 -3.09 8.23
CA SER A 83 -2.36 -4.34 7.81
C SER A 83 -3.32 -5.48 7.41
N ASP A 84 -4.62 -5.30 7.57
CA ASP A 84 -5.61 -6.40 7.48
C ASP A 84 -6.64 -6.16 6.38
N SER A 85 -6.21 -5.64 5.22
CA SER A 85 -7.12 -5.56 4.07
C SER A 85 -7.53 -6.96 3.64
N PRO A 86 -8.82 -7.24 3.39
CA PRO A 86 -9.18 -8.43 2.63
C PRO A 86 -8.50 -8.38 1.25
N ALA A 87 -8.35 -9.55 0.62
CA ALA A 87 -7.87 -9.63 -0.74
C ALA A 87 -8.78 -8.79 -1.65
N LEU A 88 -8.16 -8.01 -2.53
CA LEU A 88 -8.86 -7.16 -3.48
C LEU A 88 -8.66 -7.74 -4.87
N ASN A 89 -9.66 -8.48 -5.36
CA ASN A 89 -9.54 -9.25 -6.58
C ASN A 89 -8.31 -10.16 -6.52
N GLY A 90 -7.30 -9.93 -7.36
CA GLY A 90 -6.05 -10.68 -7.38
C GLY A 90 -4.95 -10.15 -6.43
N LEU A 91 -5.17 -9.06 -5.68
CA LEU A 91 -4.20 -8.56 -4.70
C LEU A 91 -4.40 -9.17 -3.32
N GLY A 92 -3.31 -9.68 -2.74
CA GLY A 92 -3.20 -9.97 -1.32
C GLY A 92 -2.97 -8.70 -0.49
N SER A 93 -3.21 -8.81 0.82
CA SER A 93 -3.19 -7.70 1.79
C SER A 93 -1.90 -6.87 1.82
N TYR A 94 -0.78 -7.46 1.37
CA TYR A 94 0.55 -6.85 1.39
C TYR A 94 1.15 -6.66 0.00
N ASP A 95 0.42 -6.90 -1.09
CA ASP A 95 0.99 -6.73 -2.44
C ASP A 95 1.40 -5.28 -2.71
N GLN A 96 0.69 -4.31 -2.13
CA GLN A 96 1.08 -2.89 -2.17
C GLN A 96 2.35 -2.58 -1.37
N ALA A 97 2.90 -3.53 -0.61
CA ALA A 97 4.18 -3.36 0.09
C ALA A 97 5.40 -3.66 -0.80
N ARG A 98 5.22 -4.20 -2.00
CA ARG A 98 6.35 -4.63 -2.87
C ARG A 98 7.33 -3.49 -3.16
N GLY A 99 6.84 -2.27 -3.39
CA GLY A 99 7.68 -1.09 -3.59
C GLY A 99 8.64 -0.83 -2.43
N HIS A 100 8.16 -0.95 -1.20
CA HIS A 100 8.96 -0.79 0.02
C HIS A 100 10.08 -1.83 0.15
N LEU A 101 9.86 -3.05 -0.36
CA LEU A 101 10.85 -4.13 -0.27
C LEU A 101 11.95 -4.02 -1.32
N HIS A 102 11.67 -3.34 -2.44
CA HIS A 102 12.57 -3.31 -3.59
C HIS A 102 13.21 -1.94 -3.87
N THR A 103 12.87 -0.90 -3.11
CA THR A 103 13.41 0.45 -3.24
C THR A 103 13.92 0.97 -1.91
N GLN A 104 14.89 1.88 -1.93
CA GLN A 104 15.55 2.43 -0.74
C GLN A 104 15.20 3.90 -0.53
N GLU A 105 15.11 4.68 -1.62
CA GLU A 105 14.95 6.13 -1.57
C GLU A 105 13.53 6.58 -1.94
N LEU A 106 12.74 5.71 -2.58
CA LEU A 106 11.37 6.06 -2.96
C LEU A 106 10.43 6.04 -1.75
N ARG A 107 9.42 6.88 -1.86
CA ARG A 107 8.35 7.03 -0.90
C ARG A 107 7.04 6.60 -1.53
N TRP A 108 6.16 6.01 -0.76
CA TRP A 108 4.96 5.35 -1.29
C TRP A 108 3.68 5.93 -0.66
N SER A 109 2.49 5.47 -1.05
CA SER A 109 1.24 5.90 -0.38
C SER A 109 0.65 4.81 0.52
N PHE A 110 1.03 3.55 0.33
CA PHE A 110 0.61 2.41 1.15
C PHE A 110 1.44 2.26 2.42
N GLY A 111 0.83 1.78 3.51
CA GLY A 111 1.49 1.49 4.78
C GLY A 111 1.03 2.38 5.94
N GLY A 112 0.10 3.31 5.70
CA GLY A 112 -0.55 4.06 6.77
C GLY A 112 -1.36 3.14 7.69
N VAL A 113 -1.08 3.19 8.99
CA VAL A 113 -1.83 2.40 9.99
C VAL A 113 -3.32 2.75 9.93
N ARG A 114 -4.17 1.73 9.80
CA ARG A 114 -5.63 1.86 9.77
C ARG A 114 -6.15 2.82 10.84
N GLY A 115 -7.03 3.74 10.44
CA GLY A 115 -7.65 4.71 11.35
C GLY A 115 -6.77 5.91 11.71
N ARG A 116 -5.52 5.98 11.24
CA ARG A 116 -4.74 7.22 11.26
C ARG A 116 -5.16 8.14 10.13
N VAL A 117 -4.78 9.41 10.26
CA VAL A 117 -5.17 10.46 9.30
C VAL A 117 -4.74 10.14 7.87
N GLY A 118 -3.54 9.57 7.68
CA GLY A 118 -3.06 9.14 6.36
C GLY A 118 -3.90 8.01 5.74
N ASP A 119 -4.28 6.99 6.52
CA ASP A 119 -5.21 5.94 6.07
C ASP A 119 -6.56 6.53 5.68
N TRP A 120 -7.13 7.39 6.55
CA TRP A 120 -8.43 7.99 6.26
C TRP A 120 -8.40 8.84 5.00
N PHE A 121 -7.34 9.62 4.78
CA PHE A 121 -7.15 10.40 3.56
C PHE A 121 -7.17 9.53 2.31
N TYR A 122 -6.30 8.52 2.22
CA TYR A 122 -6.24 7.69 1.02
C TYR A 122 -7.49 6.80 0.84
N ARG A 123 -8.13 6.39 1.93
CA ARG A 123 -9.43 5.72 1.91
C ARG A 123 -10.51 6.59 1.29
N GLN A 124 -10.63 7.85 1.71
CA GLN A 124 -11.60 8.77 1.13
C GLN A 124 -11.25 9.13 -0.32
N LEU A 125 -9.97 9.37 -0.60
CA LEU A 125 -9.48 9.64 -1.95
C LEU A 125 -9.86 8.50 -2.93
N SER A 126 -9.77 7.24 -2.49
CA SER A 126 -10.12 6.08 -3.33
C SER A 126 -11.60 5.98 -3.73
N THR A 127 -12.47 6.78 -3.11
CA THR A 127 -13.90 6.85 -3.46
C THR A 127 -14.19 7.83 -4.60
N LEU A 128 -13.20 8.65 -4.98
CA LEU A 128 -13.30 9.56 -6.12
C LEU A 128 -13.02 8.83 -7.44
N PRO A 129 -13.49 9.35 -8.59
CA PRO A 129 -13.05 8.91 -9.91
C PRO A 129 -11.52 8.91 -10.07
N ILE A 130 -10.96 7.97 -10.84
CA ILE A 130 -9.50 7.83 -11.01
C ILE A 130 -8.90 9.13 -11.54
N GLU A 131 -9.56 9.79 -12.48
CA GLU A 131 -9.10 11.09 -13.01
C GLU A 131 -8.89 12.12 -11.89
N GLN A 132 -9.83 12.21 -10.94
CA GLN A 132 -9.72 13.13 -9.80
C GLN A 132 -8.59 12.72 -8.86
N GLN A 133 -8.43 11.42 -8.60
CA GLN A 133 -7.32 10.91 -7.78
C GLN A 133 -5.96 11.26 -8.38
N VAL A 134 -5.80 11.13 -9.71
CA VAL A 134 -4.56 11.48 -10.43
C VAL A 134 -4.31 12.98 -10.39
N VAL A 135 -5.33 13.82 -10.61
CA VAL A 135 -5.21 15.28 -10.49
C VAL A 135 -4.77 15.69 -9.09
N ILE A 136 -5.39 15.12 -8.05
CA ILE A 136 -5.02 15.36 -6.67
C ILE A 136 -3.57 14.91 -6.45
N ALA A 137 -3.21 13.67 -6.79
CA ALA A 137 -1.87 13.14 -6.60
C ALA A 137 -0.79 14.03 -7.25
N LYS A 138 -1.00 14.45 -8.50
CA LYS A 138 -0.13 15.41 -9.19
C LYS A 138 -0.01 16.73 -8.40
N SER A 139 -1.13 17.26 -7.92
CA SER A 139 -1.17 18.49 -7.12
C SER A 139 -0.54 18.34 -5.72
N MET A 140 -0.44 17.12 -5.17
CA MET A 140 0.28 16.87 -3.92
C MET A 140 1.80 16.76 -4.11
N GLY A 141 2.28 16.71 -5.36
CA GLY A 141 3.70 16.55 -5.67
C GLY A 141 4.18 15.10 -5.71
N PHE A 142 3.28 14.13 -5.92
CA PHE A 142 3.71 12.78 -6.31
C PHE A 142 4.50 12.85 -7.64
N SER A 143 5.42 11.91 -7.85
CA SER A 143 6.21 11.79 -9.08
C SER A 143 5.58 10.87 -10.13
N GLY A 144 4.51 10.15 -9.77
CA GLY A 144 3.77 9.30 -10.69
C GLY A 144 2.79 8.36 -10.00
N ILE A 145 2.14 7.54 -10.81
CA ILE A 145 1.16 6.53 -10.40
C ILE A 145 1.77 5.14 -10.55
N TYR A 146 1.82 4.38 -9.46
CA TYR A 146 2.02 2.93 -9.48
C TYR A 146 0.66 2.23 -9.53
N LEU A 147 0.46 1.40 -10.54
CA LEU A 147 -0.76 0.64 -10.76
C LEU A 147 -0.45 -0.86 -10.68
N ASP A 148 -1.11 -1.54 -9.75
CA ASP A 148 -1.16 -3.00 -9.71
C ASP A 148 -2.46 -3.49 -10.35
N ARG A 149 -2.35 -4.03 -11.56
CA ARG A 149 -3.49 -4.40 -12.41
C ARG A 149 -4.32 -5.53 -11.81
N ARG A 150 -3.72 -6.37 -10.95
CA ARG A 150 -4.41 -7.50 -10.29
C ARG A 150 -5.57 -7.03 -9.41
N GLY A 151 -5.60 -5.75 -9.06
CA GLY A 151 -6.60 -5.15 -8.18
C GLY A 151 -7.88 -4.76 -8.88
N TYR A 152 -7.89 -4.87 -10.21
CA TYR A 152 -8.98 -4.46 -11.06
C TYR A 152 -9.48 -5.66 -11.87
N LEU A 153 -10.70 -5.53 -12.37
CA LEU A 153 -11.30 -6.57 -13.21
C LEU A 153 -10.79 -6.45 -14.64
N ILE A 154 -10.70 -7.57 -15.34
CA ILE A 154 -10.45 -7.58 -16.80
C ILE A 154 -11.71 -7.12 -17.54
N ASP A 155 -12.88 -7.61 -17.09
CA ASP A 155 -14.20 -7.19 -17.54
C ASP A 155 -15.22 -7.25 -16.38
N SER A 156 -16.39 -6.66 -16.56
CA SER A 156 -17.46 -6.67 -15.55
C SER A 156 -18.11 -8.04 -15.32
N THR A 157 -17.91 -8.99 -16.23
CA THR A 157 -18.55 -10.32 -16.21
C THR A 157 -17.74 -11.37 -15.47
N THR A 158 -16.44 -11.13 -15.26
CA THR A 158 -15.51 -12.05 -14.61
C THR A 158 -15.83 -12.27 -13.12
N ASN A 159 -16.69 -11.43 -12.52
CA ASN A 159 -17.01 -11.49 -11.10
C ASN A 159 -18.52 -11.30 -10.87
N GLU A 160 -19.19 -12.35 -10.39
CA GLU A 160 -20.64 -12.36 -10.12
C GLU A 160 -21.08 -11.22 -9.19
N ARG A 161 -20.26 -10.88 -8.17
CA ARG A 161 -20.51 -9.76 -7.27
C ARG A 161 -20.54 -8.44 -8.03
N CYS A 162 -19.60 -8.25 -8.95
CA CYS A 162 -19.46 -7.01 -9.69
C CYS A 162 -20.45 -6.89 -10.84
N ALA A 163 -20.90 -7.99 -11.44
CA ALA A 163 -21.93 -7.98 -12.49
C ALA A 163 -23.22 -7.26 -12.05
N LEU A 164 -23.57 -7.32 -10.75
CA LEU A 164 -24.74 -6.65 -10.19
C LEU A 164 -24.48 -5.21 -9.73
N LEU A 165 -23.21 -4.84 -9.53
CA LEU A 165 -22.75 -3.62 -8.87
C LEU A 165 -21.94 -2.70 -9.79
N SER A 166 -22.02 -2.90 -11.11
CA SER A 166 -21.19 -2.20 -12.10
C SER A 166 -21.99 -1.35 -13.10
N LYS A 167 -23.26 -1.01 -12.81
CA LYS A 167 -24.13 -0.34 -13.79
C LYS A 167 -23.65 1.07 -14.08
N THR A 168 -23.26 1.81 -13.04
CA THR A 168 -22.62 3.13 -13.19
C THR A 168 -21.15 3.10 -12.78
N LYS A 169 -20.40 4.14 -13.17
CA LYS A 169 -19.01 4.30 -12.77
C LYS A 169 -18.89 4.51 -11.25
N GLU A 170 -19.82 5.28 -10.67
CA GLU A 170 -19.90 5.53 -9.23
C GLU A 170 -20.13 4.23 -8.46
N GLU A 171 -21.01 3.37 -8.94
CA GLU A 171 -21.23 2.03 -8.36
C GLU A 171 -19.96 1.17 -8.47
N ARG A 172 -19.27 1.18 -9.63
CA ARG A 172 -18.01 0.46 -9.79
C ARG A 172 -16.93 0.93 -8.82
N ILE A 173 -16.78 2.24 -8.63
CA ILE A 173 -15.82 2.81 -7.67
C ILE A 173 -16.19 2.38 -6.25
N LYS A 174 -17.44 2.59 -5.84
CA LYS A 174 -17.91 2.29 -4.48
C LYS A 174 -17.77 0.81 -4.11
N ASN A 175 -17.91 -0.08 -5.08
CA ASN A 175 -17.86 -1.53 -4.87
C ASN A 175 -16.53 -2.18 -5.27
N SER A 176 -15.49 -1.39 -5.58
CA SER A 176 -14.18 -1.89 -6.04
C SER A 176 -14.29 -2.85 -7.25
N CYS A 177 -15.13 -2.48 -8.21
CA CYS A 177 -15.45 -3.22 -9.43
C CYS A 177 -15.01 -2.48 -10.70
N MET A 178 -14.01 -1.60 -10.57
CA MET A 178 -13.42 -0.88 -11.72
C MET A 178 -12.71 -1.85 -12.66
N ILE A 179 -12.84 -1.59 -13.96
CA ILE A 179 -12.22 -2.37 -15.03
C ILE A 179 -10.84 -1.80 -15.34
N ILE A 180 -9.84 -2.65 -15.55
CA ILE A 180 -8.45 -2.21 -15.70
C ILE A 180 -8.24 -1.27 -16.90
N THR A 181 -8.90 -1.54 -18.03
CA THR A 181 -8.79 -0.70 -19.23
C THR A 181 -9.42 0.68 -19.04
N GLU A 182 -10.47 0.78 -18.21
CA GLU A 182 -11.06 2.05 -17.80
C GLU A 182 -10.10 2.84 -16.92
N VAL A 183 -9.44 2.19 -15.96
CA VAL A 183 -8.44 2.82 -15.08
C VAL A 183 -7.24 3.34 -15.86
N GLU A 184 -6.64 2.51 -16.73
CA GLU A 184 -5.48 2.90 -17.55
C GLU A 184 -5.83 4.08 -18.48
N ARG A 185 -7.02 4.07 -19.10
CA ARG A 185 -7.50 5.17 -19.93
C ARG A 185 -7.70 6.46 -19.12
N GLU A 186 -8.29 6.38 -17.94
CA GLU A 186 -8.49 7.55 -17.07
C GLU A 186 -7.17 8.16 -16.58
N ILE A 187 -6.16 7.34 -16.30
CA ILE A 187 -4.82 7.85 -16.02
C ILE A 187 -4.27 8.57 -17.25
N SER A 188 -4.36 7.97 -18.45
CA SER A 188 -3.89 8.57 -19.71
C SER A 188 -4.57 9.91 -20.02
N ASN A 189 -5.89 10.01 -19.78
CA ASN A 189 -6.65 11.23 -19.98
C ASN A 189 -6.09 12.42 -19.17
N VAL A 190 -5.59 12.16 -17.96
CA VAL A 190 -5.08 13.21 -17.07
C VAL A 190 -3.61 13.55 -17.34
N ILE A 191 -2.77 12.54 -17.57
CA ILE A 191 -1.32 12.77 -17.76
C ILE A 191 -0.96 13.08 -19.22
N GLY A 192 -1.85 12.77 -20.16
CA GLY A 192 -1.63 12.87 -21.60
C GLY A 192 -0.91 11.66 -22.20
N ASP A 193 -1.29 11.32 -23.43
CA ASP A 193 -0.84 10.09 -24.10
C ASP A 193 0.69 10.00 -24.24
N ALA A 194 1.38 11.12 -24.42
CA ALA A 194 2.84 11.15 -24.53
C ALA A 194 3.56 10.72 -23.24
N LEU A 195 3.00 11.03 -22.06
CA LEU A 195 3.52 10.54 -20.78
C LEU A 195 3.05 9.11 -20.51
N ALA A 196 1.82 8.78 -20.87
CA ALA A 196 1.29 7.42 -20.73
C ALA A 196 2.10 6.39 -21.53
N GLN A 197 2.57 6.74 -22.74
CA GLN A 197 3.44 5.89 -23.55
C GLN A 197 4.84 5.67 -22.93
N LYS A 198 5.27 6.51 -21.99
CA LYS A 198 6.53 6.35 -21.23
C LYS A 198 6.36 5.47 -19.99
N ALA A 199 5.19 4.85 -19.80
CA ALA A 199 4.95 4.00 -18.65
C ALA A 199 5.95 2.83 -18.59
N LEU A 200 6.49 2.57 -17.41
CA LEU A 200 7.26 1.37 -17.14
C LEU A 200 6.29 0.23 -16.86
N ILE A 201 6.51 -0.93 -17.48
CA ILE A 201 5.65 -2.11 -17.32
C ILE A 201 6.52 -3.29 -16.89
N SER A 202 6.08 -4.05 -15.90
CA SER A 202 6.77 -5.27 -15.45
C SER A 202 6.73 -6.36 -16.53
N GLN A 203 7.61 -7.36 -16.44
CA GLN A 203 7.72 -8.41 -17.46
C GLN A 203 6.44 -9.26 -17.54
N ASP A 204 5.81 -9.53 -16.40
CA ASP A 204 4.51 -10.21 -16.28
C ASP A 204 3.31 -9.30 -16.58
N LYS A 205 3.56 -8.03 -16.89
CA LYS A 205 2.58 -6.99 -17.20
C LYS A 205 1.56 -6.75 -16.10
N GLN A 206 1.84 -7.10 -14.84
CA GLN A 206 0.93 -6.85 -13.71
C GLN A 206 1.15 -5.48 -13.07
N LEU A 207 2.36 -4.95 -13.14
CA LEU A 207 2.74 -3.68 -12.54
C LEU A 207 3.00 -2.65 -13.64
N ILE A 208 2.45 -1.46 -13.46
CA ILE A 208 2.68 -0.32 -14.35
C ILE A 208 3.06 0.89 -13.50
N PHE A 209 4.04 1.66 -13.95
CA PHE A 209 4.30 2.99 -13.43
C PHE A 209 4.11 4.04 -14.50
N PHE A 210 3.19 4.97 -14.26
CA PHE A 210 2.94 6.13 -15.11
C PHE A 210 3.68 7.35 -14.54
N PRO A 211 4.71 7.87 -15.23
CA PRO A 211 5.44 9.03 -14.74
C PRO A 211 4.61 10.31 -14.87
N PHE A 212 4.75 11.22 -13.90
CA PHE A 212 4.36 12.61 -14.09
C PHE A 212 5.53 13.41 -14.70
N SER A 213 5.22 14.55 -15.32
CA SER A 213 6.25 15.40 -15.92
C SER A 213 7.21 15.94 -14.85
N ALA A 214 8.51 15.70 -15.01
CA ALA A 214 9.54 16.28 -14.14
C ALA A 214 9.64 17.81 -14.27
N ASP A 215 9.23 18.35 -15.42
CA ASP A 215 9.28 19.79 -15.72
C ASP A 215 8.11 20.58 -15.10
N GLU A 216 7.06 19.89 -14.68
CA GLU A 216 6.00 20.47 -13.85
C GLU A 216 6.43 20.39 -12.39
N LYS A 217 7.35 21.28 -11.98
CA LYS A 217 7.55 21.51 -10.54
C LYS A 217 6.18 21.69 -9.89
N PRO A 218 5.90 21.04 -8.73
CA PRO A 218 4.67 21.27 -7.98
C PRO A 218 4.53 22.78 -7.84
N PRO A 219 3.50 23.35 -8.45
CA PRO A 219 3.56 24.75 -8.73
C PRO A 219 3.35 25.48 -7.41
N GLN A 220 4.41 26.10 -6.91
CA GLN A 220 4.34 26.81 -5.63
C GLN A 220 3.27 27.91 -5.65
N ASN A 221 2.85 28.34 -6.86
CA ASN A 221 1.85 29.39 -7.10
C ASN A 221 0.84 29.10 -8.25
N ASN A 222 0.70 27.88 -8.80
CA ASN A 222 -0.36 27.63 -9.80
C ASN A 222 -1.67 27.38 -9.06
N THR A 223 -2.34 28.49 -8.77
CA THR A 223 -3.61 28.54 -8.07
C THR A 223 -4.65 27.66 -8.75
N GLN A 224 -4.68 27.57 -10.09
CA GLN A 224 -5.70 26.84 -10.84
C GLN A 224 -5.70 25.32 -10.57
N HIS A 225 -4.54 24.67 -10.58
CA HIS A 225 -4.47 23.23 -10.27
C HIS A 225 -4.80 22.96 -8.80
N ASN A 226 -4.35 23.85 -7.91
CA ASN A 226 -4.68 23.78 -6.49
C ASN A 226 -6.18 24.03 -6.24
N TYR A 227 -6.85 24.88 -7.04
CA TYR A 227 -8.29 25.08 -6.97
C TYR A 227 -9.02 23.81 -7.41
N LEU A 228 -8.68 23.25 -8.57
CA LEU A 228 -9.33 22.03 -9.06
C LEU A 228 -9.16 20.84 -8.11
N ALA A 229 -7.94 20.64 -7.58
CA ALA A 229 -7.69 19.62 -6.57
C ALA A 229 -8.50 19.88 -5.30
N ASN A 230 -8.60 21.13 -4.84
CA ASN A 230 -9.42 21.49 -3.69
C ASN A 230 -10.93 21.30 -3.94
N ASP A 231 -11.41 21.52 -5.16
CA ASP A 231 -12.81 21.29 -5.54
C ASP A 231 -13.14 19.79 -5.47
N TYR A 232 -12.19 18.91 -5.84
CA TYR A 232 -12.33 17.46 -5.69
C TYR A 232 -12.16 16.98 -4.24
N LEU A 233 -11.31 17.64 -3.45
CA LEU A 233 -11.09 17.30 -2.04
C LEU A 233 -12.23 17.77 -1.12
N ALA A 234 -12.94 18.84 -1.48
CA ALA A 234 -13.97 19.44 -0.63
C ALA A 234 -15.12 18.47 -0.28
N PRO A 235 -15.70 17.71 -1.23
CA PRO A 235 -16.75 16.72 -0.93
C PRO A 235 -16.32 15.64 0.06
N ILE A 236 -15.05 15.26 0.05
CA ILE A 236 -14.49 14.27 0.97
C ILE A 236 -13.90 14.88 2.25
N GLY A 237 -14.18 16.17 2.50
CA GLY A 237 -13.84 16.84 3.74
C GLY A 237 -12.38 17.21 3.88
N PHE A 238 -11.67 17.44 2.77
CA PHE A 238 -10.26 17.82 2.77
C PHE A 238 -9.99 19.12 2.02
N LYS A 239 -8.89 19.77 2.37
CA LYS A 239 -8.34 20.90 1.65
C LYS A 239 -6.82 20.87 1.65
N LEU A 240 -6.22 21.04 0.49
CA LEU A 240 -4.80 21.26 0.27
C LEU A 240 -4.42 22.70 0.67
N GLU A 241 -3.60 22.83 1.72
CA GLU A 241 -3.09 24.13 2.21
C GLU A 241 -1.76 24.51 1.55
N THR A 242 -0.83 23.56 1.45
CA THR A 242 0.49 23.78 0.82
C THR A 242 0.89 22.54 0.03
N VAL A 243 1.62 22.76 -1.07
CA VAL A 243 2.11 21.67 -1.94
C VAL A 243 3.47 21.16 -1.47
N SER A 244 4.33 22.03 -0.94
CA SER A 244 5.66 21.66 -0.43
C SER A 244 6.10 22.55 0.75
N PRO A 245 6.31 22.01 1.97
CA PRO A 245 5.87 20.67 2.36
C PRO A 245 4.36 20.53 2.22
N PHE A 246 3.91 19.36 1.78
CA PHE A 246 2.49 19.08 1.64
C PHE A 246 1.77 19.21 2.98
N LYS A 247 0.65 19.93 3.00
CA LYS A 247 -0.20 20.07 4.19
C LYS A 247 -1.67 20.03 3.81
N LEU A 248 -2.40 19.12 4.44
CA LEU A 248 -3.86 19.01 4.33
C LEU A 248 -4.52 19.53 5.60
N ARG A 249 -5.73 20.06 5.41
CA ARG A 249 -6.69 20.31 6.48
C ARG A 249 -7.88 19.37 6.31
N ALA A 250 -8.15 18.60 7.36
CA ALA A 250 -9.39 17.85 7.51
C ALA A 250 -10.52 18.77 8.00
N GLY A 251 -11.71 18.63 7.43
CA GLY A 251 -12.95 19.28 7.84
C GLY A 251 -13.68 18.54 8.98
N LEU A 252 -14.79 19.12 9.45
CA LEU A 252 -15.56 18.67 10.63
C LEU A 252 -16.23 17.29 10.50
N MET A 253 -16.27 16.68 9.32
CA MET A 253 -16.76 15.30 9.12
C MET A 253 -15.74 14.22 9.55
N PHE A 254 -14.55 14.61 9.98
CA PHE A 254 -13.64 13.69 10.66
C PHE A 254 -14.24 13.26 12.01
N PRO A 255 -14.17 11.97 12.41
CA PRO A 255 -14.59 11.58 13.76
C PRO A 255 -13.91 12.49 14.80
N LEU A 256 -14.73 13.13 15.65
CA LEU A 256 -14.36 14.24 16.55
C LEU A 256 -13.12 14.00 17.42
N ILE A 257 -12.76 12.73 17.63
CA ILE A 257 -11.55 12.29 18.35
C ILE A 257 -10.26 12.86 17.72
N TYR A 258 -10.28 13.22 16.43
CA TYR A 258 -9.12 13.75 15.70
C TYR A 258 -9.26 15.22 15.25
N ALA A 259 -10.32 15.93 15.67
CA ALA A 259 -10.70 17.25 15.16
C ALA A 259 -9.81 18.44 15.60
N LYS A 260 -8.68 18.20 16.30
CA LYS A 260 -7.67 19.26 16.46
C LYS A 260 -7.04 19.54 15.08
N LYS A 261 -6.66 20.78 14.80
CA LYS A 261 -5.86 21.16 13.62
C LYS A 261 -4.57 20.33 13.62
N ILE A 262 -4.59 19.12 13.06
CA ILE A 262 -3.42 18.26 12.97
C ILE A 262 -2.65 18.77 11.76
N PRO A 263 -1.44 19.33 11.92
CA PRO A 263 -0.55 19.50 10.80
C PRO A 263 -0.23 18.11 10.27
N ILE A 264 -0.80 17.76 9.11
CA ILE A 264 -0.37 16.60 8.35
C ILE A 264 0.99 16.99 7.75
N SER A 265 2.05 16.91 8.55
CA SER A 265 3.41 17.31 8.18
C SER A 265 4.16 16.15 7.55
N GLN A 266 4.83 16.41 6.41
CA GLN A 266 6.00 15.75 5.75
C GLN A 266 6.18 14.21 5.75
N HIS A 267 5.66 13.46 6.71
CA HIS A 267 5.86 12.02 6.90
C HIS A 267 4.70 11.17 6.35
N MET A 268 3.78 11.75 5.58
CA MET A 268 2.65 11.01 4.99
C MET A 268 3.03 10.18 3.77
N TRP A 269 4.27 10.31 3.28
CA TRP A 269 4.82 9.58 2.13
C TRP A 269 5.41 8.21 2.54
N VAL A 270 4.77 7.57 3.51
CA VAL A 270 5.17 6.40 4.31
C VAL A 270 6.28 6.67 5.32
N ALA A 271 6.25 5.84 6.37
CA ALA A 271 7.37 5.59 7.27
C ALA A 271 8.70 5.42 6.53
#